data_AF-A0A662EHT1-F1
#
_entry.id   AF-A0A662EHT1-F1
#
_cell.length_a   1.000
_cell.length_b   1.000
_cell.length_c   1.000
_cell.angle_alpha   90.00
_cell.angle_beta   90.00
_cell.angle_gamma   90.00
#
_symmetry.space_group_name_H-M   'P 1'
#
loop_
_entity.id
_entity.type
_entity.pdbx_description
1 polymer ?
#
loop_
_entity_poly.entity_id
_entity_poly.type
_entity_poly.pdbx_seq_one_letter_code
_entity_poly.pdbx_strand_id
1 'polypeptide(L)' 'MRDKSLSEFLQELASPAPTPGGGAVAALVGAMAAALVGMVAELAARRGGEVGEFIRKAEELRERLLA' A
#
# COMPACT_ATOMS: atom_id res chain seq x y z
N MET A 1 5.92 -9.48 -12.20
CA MET A 1 6.47 -8.94 -10.93
C MET A 1 5.47 -8.93 -9.77
N ARG A 2 4.18 -9.28 -9.97
CA ARG A 2 3.16 -9.17 -8.90
C ARG A 2 3.07 -10.39 -7.96
N ASP A 3 3.84 -11.44 -8.20
CA ASP A 3 3.69 -12.74 -7.51
C ASP A 3 4.95 -13.18 -6.75
N LYS A 4 5.71 -12.24 -6.16
CA LYS A 4 6.79 -12.58 -5.21
C LYS A 4 6.23 -12.62 -3.80
N SER A 5 6.70 -13.57 -2.99
CA SER A 5 6.48 -13.51 -1.55
C SER A 5 7.16 -12.27 -0.97
N LEU A 6 6.63 -11.76 0.15
CA LEU A 6 7.27 -10.67 0.89
C LEU A 6 8.72 -11.02 1.26
N SER A 7 8.99 -12.28 1.60
CA SER A 7 10.34 -12.76 1.94
C SER A 7 11.30 -12.63 0.76
N GLU A 8 10.90 -13.03 -0.44
CA GLU A 8 11.74 -12.91 -1.64
C GLU A 8 12.01 -11.45 -2.00
N PHE A 9 10.98 -10.59 -1.91
CA PHE A 9 11.15 -9.16 -2.13
C PHE A 9 12.16 -8.55 -1.15
N LEU A 10 12.10 -8.91 0.13
CA LEU A 10 13.03 -8.41 1.14
C LEU A 10 14.46 -8.94 0.95
N GLN A 11 14.61 -10.19 0.51
CA GLN A 11 15.94 -10.74 0.17
C GLN A 11 16.57 -10.01 -1.01
N GLU A 12 15.80 -9.71 -2.06
CA GLU A 12 16.29 -8.94 -3.21
C GLU A 12 16.62 -7.50 -2.84
N LEU A 13 15.76 -6.85 -2.05
CA LEU A 13 16.00 -5.48 -1.56
C LEU A 13 17.29 -5.39 -0.72
N ALA A 14 17.63 -6.44 0.05
CA ALA A 14 18.84 -6.50 0.86
C ALA A 14 20.09 -6.93 0.06
N SER A 15 19.93 -7.27 -1.21
CA SER A 15 21.01 -7.74 -2.07
C SER A 15 21.82 -6.56 -2.66
N PRO A 16 23.02 -6.80 -3.22
CA PRO A 16 23.77 -5.77 -3.95
C PRO A 16 23.18 -5.42 -5.33
N ALA A 17 22.05 -6.00 -5.71
CA ALA A 17 21.39 -5.67 -6.98
C ALA A 17 20.86 -4.23 -6.97
N PRO A 18 20.86 -3.53 -8.12
CA PRO A 18 20.36 -2.16 -8.21
C PRO A 18 18.82 -2.03 -8.08
N THR A 19 18.10 -3.15 -8.07
CA THR A 19 16.64 -3.21 -7.92
C THR A 19 16.24 -4.33 -6.95
N PRO A 20 15.13 -4.18 -6.19
CA PRO A 20 14.23 -3.03 -6.13
C PRO A 20 14.85 -1.79 -5.47
N GLY A 21 14.61 -0.60 -6.06
CA GLY A 21 15.13 0.66 -5.55
C GLY A 21 14.22 1.33 -4.51
N GLY A 22 14.73 2.38 -3.85
CA GLY A 22 14.01 3.08 -2.77
C GLY A 22 12.64 3.65 -3.17
N GLY A 23 12.47 4.07 -4.43
CA GLY A 23 11.17 4.54 -4.94
C GLY A 23 10.10 3.45 -4.94
N ALA A 24 10.46 2.21 -5.32
CA ALA A 24 9.54 1.08 -5.30
C ALA A 24 9.14 0.70 -3.87
N VAL A 25 10.09 0.76 -2.94
CA VAL A 25 9.82 0.55 -1.50
C VAL A 25 8.89 1.63 -0.96
N ALA A 26 9.15 2.91 -1.27
CA ALA A 26 8.30 4.02 -0.84
C ALA A 26 6.86 3.89 -1.39
N ALA A 27 6.72 3.46 -2.64
CA ALA A 27 5.42 3.20 -3.24
C ALA A 27 4.67 2.07 -2.52
N LEU A 28 5.35 0.94 -2.25
CA LEU A 28 4.78 -0.18 -1.50
C LEU A 28 4.34 0.24 -0.08
N VAL A 29 5.19 0.98 0.65
CA VAL A 29 4.87 1.49 1.99
C VAL A 29 3.66 2.42 1.94
N GLY A 30 3.58 3.31 0.94
CA GLY A 30 2.44 4.19 0.74
C GLY A 30 1.15 3.42 0.42
N ALA A 31 1.23 2.36 -0.39
CA ALA A 31 0.10 1.49 -0.70
C ALA A 31 -0.40 0.75 0.56
N MET A 32 0.51 0.27 1.41
CA MET A 32 0.16 -0.34 2.69
C MET A 32 -0.51 0.66 3.64
N ALA A 33 0.00 1.89 3.71
CA ALA A 33 -0.61 2.95 4.50
C ALA A 33 -2.02 3.30 4.00
N ALA A 34 -2.20 3.42 2.69
CA ALA A 34 -3.51 3.68 2.07
C ALA A 34 -4.49 2.53 2.36
N ALA A 35 -4.05 1.27 2.27
CA ALA A 35 -4.87 0.11 2.62
C ALA A 35 -5.35 0.15 4.09
N LEU A 36 -4.47 0.51 5.03
CA LEU A 36 -4.82 0.65 6.44
C LEU A 36 -5.83 1.79 6.67
N VAL A 37 -5.64 2.94 6.02
CA VAL A 37 -6.59 4.06 6.09
C VAL A 37 -7.95 3.64 5.57
N GLY A 38 -8.01 2.96 4.42
CA GLY A 38 -9.26 2.45 3.85
C GLY A 38 -9.97 1.49 4.81
N MET A 39 -9.24 0.54 5.40
CA MET A 39 -9.78 -0.40 6.40
C MET A 39 -10.37 0.31 7.62
N VAL A 40 -9.66 1.30 8.17
CA VAL A 40 -10.14 2.04 9.34
C VAL A 40 -11.34 2.93 8.98
N ALA A 41 -11.35 3.54 7.81
CA ALA A 41 -12.47 4.32 7.31
C ALA A 41 -13.73 3.44 7.12
N GLU A 42 -13.58 2.23 6.58
CA GLU A 42 -14.66 1.23 6.51
C GLU A 42 -15.23 0.88 7.91
N LEU A 43 -14.36 0.67 8.90
CA LEU A 43 -14.80 0.42 10.27
C LEU A 43 -15.53 1.63 10.89
N ALA A 44 -15.07 2.85 10.60
CA ALA A 44 -15.71 4.08 11.06
C ALA A 44 -17.06 4.31 10.37
N ALA A 45 -17.19 4.03 9.08
CA ALA A 45 -18.45 4.12 8.33
C ALA A 45 -19.53 3.20 8.94
N ARG A 46 -19.16 1.98 9.34
CA ARG A 46 -20.07 1.05 10.05
C ARG A 46 -20.57 1.56 11.39
N ARG A 47 -19.88 2.54 11.97
CA ARG A 47 -20.25 3.20 13.24
C ARG A 47 -20.97 4.54 13.01
N GLY A 48 -21.34 4.86 11.77
CA GLY A 48 -22.02 6.11 11.42
C GLY A 48 -21.09 7.30 11.14
N GLY A 49 -19.78 7.07 10.96
CA GLY A 49 -18.84 8.13 10.59
C GLY A 49 -18.98 8.53 9.12
N GLU A 50 -18.97 9.83 8.85
CA GLU A 50 -18.94 10.40 7.48
C GLU A 50 -17.52 10.37 6.92
N VAL A 51 -17.08 9.20 6.46
CA VAL A 51 -15.69 8.97 6.00
C VAL A 51 -15.58 8.44 4.57
N GLY A 52 -16.64 8.57 3.77
CA GLY A 52 -16.70 8.06 2.40
C GLY A 52 -15.59 8.60 1.48
N GLU A 53 -15.20 9.86 1.66
CA GLU A 53 -14.08 10.44 0.89
C GLU A 53 -12.74 9.74 1.20
N PHE A 54 -12.50 9.39 2.47
CA PHE A 54 -11.27 8.69 2.86
C PHE A 54 -11.20 7.28 2.28
N ILE A 55 -12.33 6.56 2.22
CA ILE A 55 -12.40 5.24 1.59
C ILE A 55 -12.00 5.35 0.11
N ARG A 56 -12.63 6.28 -0.62
CA ARG A 56 -12.34 6.50 -2.05
C ARG A 56 -10.88 6.89 -2.28
N LYS A 57 -10.36 7.82 -1.49
CA LYS A 57 -8.99 8.33 -1.65
C LYS A 57 -7.93 7.29 -1.28
N ALA A 58 -8.20 6.49 -0.25
CA ALA A 58 -7.36 5.36 0.13
C ALA A 58 -7.24 4.36 -1.03
N GLU A 59 -8.35 4.00 -1.66
CA GLU A 59 -8.33 3.04 -2.78
C GLU A 59 -7.59 3.59 -4.00
N GLU A 60 -7.87 4.85 -4.38
CA GLU A 60 -7.16 5.52 -5.48
C GLU A 60 -5.64 5.57 -5.25
N LEU A 61 -5.21 5.94 -4.04
CA LEU A 61 -3.79 5.99 -3.70
C LEU A 61 -3.15 4.61 -3.71
N ARG A 62 -3.85 3.59 -3.19
CA ARG A 62 -3.36 2.21 -3.15
C ARG A 62 -3.15 1.66 -4.56
N GLU A 63 -4.10 1.87 -5.47
CA GLU A 63 -3.97 1.45 -6.87
C GLU A 63 -2.85 2.20 -7.58
N ARG A 64 -2.79 3.53 -7.43
CA ARG A 64 -1.78 4.37 -8.08
C ARG A 64 -0.35 4.04 -7.65
N LEU A 65 -0.16 3.63 -6.40
CA LEU A 65 1.16 3.28 -5.85
C LEU A 65 1.59 1.83 -6.18
N LEU A 66 0.67 1.00 -6.70
CA LEU A 66 0.94 -0.38 -7.15
C LEU A 66 0.90 -0.53 -8.68
N ALA A 67 0.68 0.57 -9.40
CA ALA A 67 0.59 0.64 -10.86
C ALA A 67 1.98 0.58 -11.53
#